data_AF-A0A6S7IS08-F1
#
_entry.id   AF-A0A6S7IS08-F1
#
_cell.length_a   1.000
_cell.length_b   1.000
_cell.length_c   1.000
_cell.angle_alpha   90.00
_cell.angle_beta   90.00
_cell.angle_gamma   90.00
#
_symmetry.space_group_name_H-M   'P 1'
#
loop_
_entity.id
_entity.type
_entity.pdbx_description
1 polymer ?
#
loop_
_entity_poly.entity_id
_entity_poly.type
_entity_poly.pdbx_seq_one_letter_code
_entity_poly.pdbx_strand_id
1 'polypeptide(L)'
;MIQEKLCRSANFRKTCEGQENCELLQSVDSEEPAGSLRNDENFDHYILLQPERKPPISCKDILTKSAGATSGLYKISVDNKMVTVYCEMVLHGGGFTFIPKSAVKNGTLPNLVSQLFTNYYEVLLYIQKKDGSQTYTHIQQQEEQSQKPLVVLQNTNSGPDITYSNPDNSFMLDYLYLRTSSFSGGFLSNNVKVKYKPGIPLSYFAFFPNHREQKPSTYHNSNLVYETRGVAVDWRNTGIMVLTERIPSNFFYLTEVHYGGGGCYTSSDRWLVANGTAIGLR
;
A
#
# COMPACT_ATOMS: atom_id res chain seq x y z
N MET A 1 19.48 19.04 10.37
CA MET A 1 19.37 18.33 9.08
C MET A 1 20.59 18.68 8.26
N ILE A 2 21.54 17.76 8.11
CA ILE A 2 22.64 17.94 7.14
C ILE A 2 22.10 17.38 5.84
N GLN A 3 21.72 18.25 4.92
CA GLN A 3 21.47 17.89 3.54
C GLN A 3 22.81 17.40 3.00
N GLU A 4 22.94 16.08 2.76
CA GLU A 4 24.15 15.54 2.13
C GLU A 4 24.30 16.20 0.76
N LYS A 5 25.23 17.14 0.71
CA LYS A 5 25.69 17.84 -0.47
C LYS A 5 26.37 16.83 -1.39
N LEU A 6 25.58 16.18 -2.26
CA LEU A 6 26.08 15.22 -3.23
C LEU A 6 26.67 15.96 -4.44
N CYS A 7 27.99 15.90 -4.58
CA CYS A 7 28.74 16.50 -5.69
C CYS A 7 28.38 15.76 -7.00
N ARG A 8 27.90 16.46 -8.05
CA ARG A 8 27.53 15.87 -9.37
C ARG A 8 28.72 15.78 -10.34
N SER A 9 29.71 16.65 -10.16
CA SER A 9 30.96 16.68 -10.92
C SER A 9 32.07 17.27 -10.06
N ALA A 10 33.29 16.79 -10.24
CA ALA A 10 34.48 17.38 -9.65
C ALA A 10 35.36 17.91 -10.77
N ASN A 11 35.80 19.17 -10.65
CA ASN A 11 36.73 19.79 -11.58
C ASN A 11 38.08 19.95 -10.86
N PHE A 12 39.15 19.42 -11.44
CA PHE A 12 40.50 19.57 -10.90
C PHE A 12 41.29 20.55 -11.75
N ARG A 13 41.94 21.53 -11.12
CA ARG A 13 42.82 22.46 -11.84
C ARG A 13 44.10 21.73 -12.22
N LYS A 14 44.49 21.78 -13.51
CA LYS A 14 45.65 21.05 -14.07
C LYS A 14 46.99 21.51 -13.48
N THR A 15 47.07 22.76 -13.03
CA THR A 15 48.27 23.32 -12.42
C THR A 15 48.22 23.16 -10.90
N CYS A 16 49.17 22.38 -10.39
CA CYS A 16 49.39 21.93 -9.02
C CYS A 16 49.03 22.94 -7.92
N GLU A 17 48.04 22.59 -7.10
CA GLU A 17 48.07 22.69 -5.62
C GLU A 17 46.85 22.02 -4.95
N GLY A 18 46.19 21.06 -5.62
CA GLY A 18 45.19 20.20 -4.99
C GLY A 18 43.97 20.92 -4.38
N GLN A 19 43.70 22.17 -4.77
CA GLN A 19 42.50 22.89 -4.31
C GLN A 19 41.26 22.35 -5.03
N GLU A 20 40.43 21.64 -4.28
CA GLU A 20 39.12 21.13 -4.71
C GLU A 20 38.13 22.29 -4.85
N ASN A 21 37.59 22.50 -6.05
CA ASN A 21 36.40 23.31 -6.25
C ASN A 21 35.23 22.36 -6.54
N CYS A 22 34.53 21.89 -5.50
CA CYS A 22 33.25 21.18 -5.66
C CYS A 22 32.15 22.22 -5.93
N GLU A 23 31.59 22.20 -7.13
CA GLU A 23 30.42 23.01 -7.45
C GLU A 23 29.16 22.27 -6.97
N LEU A 24 28.52 22.82 -5.94
CA LEU A 24 27.38 22.21 -5.26
C LEU A 24 26.07 22.70 -5.87
N LEU A 25 25.32 21.82 -6.51
CA LEU A 25 23.98 22.16 -7.00
C LEU A 25 22.99 22.28 -5.83
N GLN A 26 22.16 23.33 -5.89
CA GLN A 26 21.11 23.62 -4.91
C GLN A 26 19.78 22.88 -5.19
N SER A 27 19.63 22.16 -6.31
CA SER A 27 18.38 21.48 -6.67
C SER A 27 18.59 20.14 -7.40
N VAL A 28 17.67 19.21 -7.15
CA VAL A 28 17.74 17.77 -7.53
C VAL A 28 16.94 17.47 -8.81
N ASP A 29 16.32 18.48 -9.42
CA ASP A 29 15.42 18.29 -10.55
C ASP A 29 16.12 18.62 -11.87
N SER A 30 16.44 17.55 -12.61
CA SER A 30 16.44 17.49 -14.08
C SER A 30 16.91 18.73 -14.84
N GLU A 31 18.21 18.93 -14.93
CA GLU A 31 18.80 19.54 -16.12
C GLU A 31 19.89 18.60 -16.64
N GLU A 32 19.72 18.11 -17.87
CA GLU A 32 20.88 17.69 -18.67
C GLU A 32 21.88 18.85 -18.66
N PRO A 33 23.20 18.60 -18.55
CA PRO A 33 24.17 19.68 -18.59
C PRO A 33 23.98 20.47 -19.88
N ALA A 34 23.45 21.69 -19.74
CA ALA A 34 23.28 22.63 -20.82
C ALA A 34 24.68 23.04 -21.27
N GLY A 35 25.16 22.43 -22.34
CA GLY A 35 26.48 22.69 -22.88
C GLY A 35 27.46 21.58 -22.54
N SER A 36 27.91 20.94 -23.60
CA SER A 36 29.06 20.03 -23.65
C SER A 36 30.18 20.51 -22.71
N LEU A 37 30.56 19.69 -21.73
CA LEU A 37 31.80 19.78 -20.94
C LEU A 37 33.01 19.58 -21.88
N ARG A 38 33.17 20.48 -22.85
CA ARG A 38 34.23 20.46 -23.87
C ARG A 38 35.46 21.15 -23.29
N ASN A 39 36.48 20.34 -23.02
CA ASN A 39 37.90 20.68 -22.94
C ASN A 39 38.20 22.11 -22.47
N ASP A 40 38.18 22.34 -21.16
CA ASP A 40 38.85 23.50 -20.57
C ASP A 40 40.36 23.24 -20.52
N GLU A 41 41.18 24.16 -21.02
CA GLU A 41 42.64 24.03 -21.03
C GLU A 41 43.25 23.99 -19.62
N ASN A 42 42.55 24.50 -18.62
CA ASN A 42 43.00 24.64 -17.24
C ASN A 42 42.40 23.62 -16.26
N PHE A 43 41.36 22.88 -16.66
CA PHE A 43 40.66 21.94 -15.79
C PHE A 43 40.51 20.54 -16.40
N ASP A 44 40.69 19.51 -15.57
CA ASP A 44 40.23 18.15 -15.85
C ASP A 44 38.81 17.99 -15.29
N HIS A 45 37.86 17.79 -16.21
CA HIS A 45 36.46 17.59 -15.86
C HIS A 45 36.19 16.11 -15.62
N TYR A 46 35.85 15.75 -14.38
CA TYR A 46 35.34 14.42 -14.05
C TYR A 46 33.83 14.51 -13.81
N ILE A 47 33.07 13.93 -14.73
CA ILE A 47 31.67 13.64 -14.50
C ILE A 47 31.64 12.44 -13.57
N LEU A 48 31.21 12.64 -12.32
CA LEU A 48 30.76 11.54 -11.50
C LEU A 48 29.47 11.05 -12.16
N LEU A 49 29.57 10.00 -12.97
CA LEU A 49 28.41 9.30 -13.50
C LEU A 49 27.60 8.88 -12.29
N GLN A 50 26.55 9.64 -11.97
CA GLN A 50 25.60 9.19 -10.96
C GLN A 50 25.11 7.84 -11.46
N PRO A 51 25.34 6.75 -10.70
CA PRO A 51 24.82 5.45 -11.12
C PRO A 51 23.34 5.65 -11.36
N GLU A 52 22.82 5.20 -12.51
CA GLU A 52 21.40 5.31 -12.85
C GLU A 52 20.60 4.81 -11.64
N ARG A 53 20.04 5.75 -10.88
CA ARG A 53 19.31 5.41 -9.67
C ARG A 53 17.98 4.86 -10.15
N LYS A 54 17.92 3.53 -10.25
CA LYS A 54 16.66 2.83 -10.52
C LYS A 54 15.61 3.37 -9.54
N PRO A 55 14.47 3.85 -10.05
CA PRO A 55 13.39 4.32 -9.18
C PRO A 55 13.03 3.26 -8.15
N PRO A 56 12.65 3.66 -6.92
CA PRO A 56 12.28 2.69 -5.91
C PRO A 56 11.06 1.88 -6.37
N ILE A 57 11.02 0.60 -6.04
CA ILE A 57 9.93 -0.30 -6.46
C ILE A 57 8.85 -0.49 -5.38
N SER A 58 9.13 -0.08 -4.14
CA SER A 58 8.17 -0.17 -3.03
C SER A 58 8.58 0.78 -1.91
N CYS A 59 7.68 1.03 -0.96
CA CYS A 59 8.01 1.77 0.26
C CYS A 59 9.08 1.05 1.10
N LYS A 60 9.11 -0.29 1.09
CA LYS A 60 10.15 -1.07 1.74
C LYS A 60 11.53 -0.83 1.11
N ASP A 61 11.61 -0.72 -0.21
CA ASP A 61 12.84 -0.38 -0.91
C ASP A 61 13.32 1.02 -0.53
N ILE A 62 12.41 2.00 -0.47
CA ILE A 62 12.73 3.37 -0.01
C ILE A 62 13.28 3.35 1.42
N LEU A 63 12.60 2.67 2.34
CA LEU A 63 13.00 2.60 3.74
C LEU A 63 14.35 1.89 3.93
N THR A 64 14.64 0.89 3.10
CA THR A 64 15.93 0.17 3.12
C THR A 64 17.07 1.07 2.62
N LYS A 65 16.81 1.90 1.60
CA LYS A 65 17.78 2.87 1.06
C LYS A 65 17.94 4.12 1.92
N SER A 66 16.93 4.48 2.70
CA SER A 66 16.92 5.66 3.56
C SER A 66 16.21 5.35 4.88
N ALA A 67 16.99 4.99 5.90
CA ALA A 67 16.47 4.65 7.24
C ALA A 67 15.75 5.81 7.94
N GLY A 68 15.89 7.05 7.44
CA GLY A 68 15.20 8.25 7.95
C GLY A 68 13.93 8.62 7.18
N ALA A 69 13.47 7.79 6.24
CA ALA A 69 12.25 8.07 5.49
C ALA A 69 11.03 8.12 6.41
N THR A 70 10.23 9.18 6.28
CA THR A 70 8.99 9.38 7.04
C THR A 70 7.78 8.83 6.30
N SER A 71 6.67 8.58 6.98
CA SER A 71 5.41 8.26 6.28
C SER A 71 4.98 9.44 5.40
N GLY A 72 4.29 9.17 4.29
CA GLY A 72 3.89 10.20 3.33
C GLY A 72 3.72 9.69 1.90
N LEU A 73 3.53 10.59 0.94
CA LEU A 73 3.41 10.24 -0.47
C LEU A 73 4.78 10.08 -1.13
N TYR A 74 4.96 8.98 -1.87
CA TYR A 74 6.17 8.68 -2.63
C TYR A 74 5.82 8.23 -4.04
N LYS A 75 6.78 8.36 -4.96
CA LYS A 75 6.70 7.75 -6.29
C LYS A 75 7.48 6.45 -6.30
N ILE A 76 6.86 5.38 -6.76
CA ILE A 76 7.51 4.08 -7.02
C ILE A 76 7.35 3.70 -8.49
N SER A 77 8.27 2.90 -9.01
CA SER A 77 8.15 2.30 -10.35
C SER A 77 7.51 0.92 -10.26
N VAL A 78 6.41 0.73 -10.97
CA VAL A 78 5.71 -0.55 -11.13
C VAL A 78 5.60 -0.80 -12.63
N ASP A 79 6.17 -1.90 -13.13
CA ASP A 79 6.22 -2.20 -14.57
C ASP A 79 6.71 -0.99 -15.42
N ASN A 80 7.76 -0.31 -14.96
CA ASN A 80 8.34 0.92 -15.55
C ASN A 80 7.41 2.15 -15.59
N LYS A 81 6.29 2.13 -14.87
CA LYS A 81 5.41 3.28 -14.70
C LYS A 81 5.54 3.84 -13.29
N MET A 82 5.63 5.17 -13.19
CA MET A 82 5.64 5.84 -11.91
C MET A 82 4.23 5.90 -11.32
N VAL A 83 4.07 5.38 -10.11
CA VAL A 83 2.84 5.39 -9.34
C VAL A 83 3.07 6.16 -8.05
N THR A 84 2.19 7.12 -7.76
CA THR A 84 2.21 7.80 -6.46
C THR A 84 1.48 6.95 -5.44
N VAL A 85 2.19 6.49 -4.43
CA VAL A 85 1.70 5.64 -3.34
C VAL A 85 1.85 6.37 -2.01
N TYR A 86 1.11 5.94 -0.99
CA TYR A 86 1.38 6.36 0.37
C TYR A 86 2.23 5.30 1.06
N CYS A 87 3.35 5.73 1.65
CA CYS A 87 4.24 4.88 2.42
C CYS A 87 3.98 5.08 3.90
N GLU A 88 3.74 3.98 4.60
CA GLU A 88 3.79 3.96 6.06
C GLU A 88 5.16 3.40 6.49
N MET A 89 6.01 4.27 7.03
CA MET A 89 7.42 4.00 7.31
C MET A 89 7.71 3.65 8.77
N VAL A 90 6.72 3.77 9.67
CA VAL A 90 6.93 3.64 11.12
C VAL A 90 6.21 2.42 11.69
N LEU A 91 4.93 2.26 11.38
CA LEU A 91 4.10 1.22 11.99
C LEU A 91 4.63 -0.19 11.68
N HIS A 92 4.79 -0.99 12.74
CA HIS A 92 5.25 -2.39 12.66
C HIS A 92 6.56 -2.57 11.86
N GLY A 93 7.50 -1.62 11.97
CA GLY A 93 8.79 -1.66 11.25
C GLY A 93 8.74 -1.09 9.83
N GLY A 94 7.61 -0.50 9.43
CA GLY A 94 7.47 0.32 8.24
C GLY A 94 7.58 -0.42 6.90
N GLY A 95 7.61 0.38 5.83
CA GLY A 95 7.75 -0.08 4.45
C GLY A 95 6.44 -0.56 3.82
N PHE A 96 5.29 -0.33 4.45
CA PHE A 96 4.00 -0.63 3.85
C PHE A 96 3.69 0.34 2.73
N THR A 97 3.31 -0.19 1.57
CA THR A 97 2.92 0.53 0.38
C THR A 97 1.41 0.48 0.22
N PHE A 98 0.74 1.60 0.47
CA PHE A 98 -0.70 1.71 0.26
C PHE A 98 -1.02 1.95 -1.20
N ILE A 99 -1.94 1.14 -1.71
CA ILE A 99 -2.33 1.17 -3.12
C ILE A 99 -3.41 2.24 -3.32
N PRO A 100 -3.22 3.22 -4.23
CA PRO A 100 -4.26 4.20 -4.55
C PRO A 100 -5.33 3.58 -5.46
N LYS A 101 -6.56 4.08 -5.39
CA LYS A 101 -7.67 3.64 -6.27
C LYS A 101 -7.28 3.58 -7.73
N SER A 102 -6.57 4.61 -8.20
CA SER A 102 -6.16 4.78 -9.61
C SER A 102 -5.23 3.67 -10.12
N ALA A 103 -4.51 2.98 -9.23
CA ALA A 103 -3.62 1.88 -9.58
C ALA A 103 -4.35 0.54 -9.75
N VAL A 104 -5.54 0.40 -9.16
CA VAL A 104 -6.38 -0.80 -9.28
C VAL A 104 -7.26 -0.66 -10.52
N LYS A 105 -6.71 -0.98 -11.68
CA LYS A 105 -7.42 -1.04 -12.96
C LYS A 105 -6.92 -2.23 -13.77
N ASN A 106 -7.83 -2.98 -14.36
CA ASN A 106 -7.51 -4.07 -15.28
C ASN A 106 -6.51 -3.60 -16.35
N GLY A 107 -5.39 -4.31 -16.48
CA GLY A 107 -4.36 -4.06 -17.49
C GLY A 107 -3.50 -2.80 -17.30
N THR A 108 -3.71 -1.99 -16.25
CA THR A 108 -2.89 -0.78 -16.05
C THR A 108 -1.53 -1.10 -15.42
N LEU A 109 -1.53 -1.99 -14.43
CA LEU A 109 -0.36 -2.45 -13.66
C LEU A 109 -0.49 -3.96 -13.34
N PRO A 110 -0.21 -4.86 -14.30
CA PRO A 110 -0.43 -6.28 -14.11
C PRO A 110 0.35 -6.91 -12.95
N ASN A 111 1.49 -6.34 -12.53
CA ASN A 111 2.33 -6.90 -11.47
C ASN A 111 2.32 -6.09 -10.15
N LEU A 112 1.35 -5.20 -9.94
CA LEU A 112 1.35 -4.33 -8.75
C LEU A 112 1.35 -5.12 -7.44
N VAL A 113 0.42 -6.07 -7.30
CA VAL A 113 0.29 -6.86 -6.06
C VAL A 113 1.51 -7.78 -5.87
N SER A 114 1.97 -8.45 -6.93
CA SER A 114 3.13 -9.35 -6.86
C SER A 114 4.43 -8.61 -6.54
N GLN A 115 4.58 -7.37 -7.01
CA GLN A 115 5.72 -6.51 -6.69
C GLN A 115 5.69 -6.01 -5.24
N LEU A 116 4.51 -5.62 -4.74
CA LEU A 116 4.37 -4.97 -3.43
C LEU A 116 4.20 -5.94 -2.27
N PHE A 117 3.67 -7.14 -2.49
CA PHE A 117 3.32 -8.07 -1.43
C PHE A 117 4.37 -9.15 -1.32
N THR A 118 5.50 -8.84 -0.67
CA THR A 118 6.61 -9.78 -0.50
C THR A 118 6.58 -10.49 0.85
N ASN A 119 5.94 -9.87 1.85
CA ASN A 119 5.62 -10.49 3.13
C ASN A 119 4.15 -10.89 3.20
N TYR A 120 3.88 -12.12 2.77
CA TYR A 120 2.52 -12.68 2.71
C TYR A 120 1.87 -12.96 4.08
N TYR A 121 2.48 -12.59 5.19
CA TYR A 121 1.96 -12.90 6.54
C TYR A 121 1.27 -11.72 7.21
N GLU A 122 1.35 -10.55 6.62
CA GLU A 122 0.79 -9.35 7.20
C GLU A 122 0.34 -8.32 6.18
N VAL A 123 -0.71 -7.60 6.52
CA VAL A 123 -1.16 -6.43 5.78
C VAL A 123 -1.58 -5.35 6.76
N LEU A 124 -1.44 -4.09 6.35
CA LEU A 124 -1.89 -2.96 7.14
C LEU A 124 -3.12 -2.36 6.48
N LEU A 125 -4.24 -2.30 7.20
CA LEU A 125 -5.46 -1.66 6.71
C LEU A 125 -5.69 -0.36 7.46
N TYR A 126 -5.97 0.72 6.74
CA TYR A 126 -6.46 1.97 7.34
C TYR A 126 -7.95 2.05 7.13
N ILE A 127 -8.70 2.44 8.15
CA ILE A 127 -10.16 2.63 8.11
C ILE A 127 -10.44 4.13 8.20
N GLN A 128 -11.16 4.66 7.22
CA GLN A 128 -11.63 6.04 7.26
C GLN A 128 -12.95 6.09 8.04
N LYS A 129 -12.97 6.92 9.08
CA LYS A 129 -14.16 7.20 9.89
C LYS A 129 -14.96 8.32 9.24
N LYS A 130 -16.27 8.36 9.50
CA LYS A 130 -17.18 9.38 8.95
C LYS A 130 -16.90 10.79 9.50
N ASP A 131 -16.30 10.88 10.69
CA ASP A 131 -15.82 12.15 11.27
C ASP A 131 -14.48 12.63 10.67
N GLY A 132 -13.94 11.90 9.69
CA GLY A 132 -12.67 12.21 9.03
C GLY A 132 -11.43 11.70 9.78
N SER A 133 -11.56 11.15 10.98
CA SER A 133 -10.47 10.46 11.67
C SER A 133 -10.13 9.14 10.98
N GLN A 134 -8.96 8.60 11.29
CA GLN A 134 -8.47 7.34 10.72
C GLN A 134 -7.98 6.43 11.83
N THR A 135 -8.26 5.14 11.68
CA THR A 135 -7.70 4.09 12.53
C THR A 135 -7.00 3.07 11.66
N TYR A 136 -5.96 2.40 12.16
CA TYR A 136 -5.31 1.31 11.46
C TYR A 136 -5.53 -0.04 12.15
N THR A 137 -5.49 -1.11 11.36
CA THR A 137 -5.47 -2.49 11.83
C THR A 137 -4.36 -3.25 11.12
N HIS A 138 -3.45 -3.85 11.89
CA HIS A 138 -2.43 -4.77 11.42
C HIS A 138 -3.02 -6.18 11.43
N ILE A 139 -3.30 -6.71 10.24
CA ILE A 139 -3.89 -8.03 10.07
C ILE A 139 -2.79 -9.05 9.89
N GLN A 140 -2.84 -10.11 10.69
CA GLN A 140 -1.94 -11.25 10.63
C GLN A 140 -2.73 -12.56 10.74
N GLN A 141 -2.15 -13.64 10.26
CA GLN A 141 -2.71 -14.97 10.48
C GLN A 141 -2.49 -15.38 11.95
N GLN A 142 -3.41 -16.18 12.50
CA GLN A 142 -3.26 -16.72 13.85
C GLN A 142 -2.03 -17.64 13.94
N GLU A 143 -1.31 -17.64 15.07
CA GLU A 143 -0.06 -18.41 15.28
C GLU A 143 -0.14 -19.89 14.90
N GLU A 144 -1.22 -20.59 15.24
CA GLU A 144 -1.48 -22.00 14.87
C GLU A 144 -1.49 -22.24 13.35
N GLN A 145 -1.63 -21.17 12.57
CA GLN A 145 -1.64 -21.16 11.11
C GLN A 145 -0.65 -20.13 10.55
N SER A 146 0.37 -19.75 11.33
CA SER A 146 1.42 -18.79 10.93
C SER A 146 2.16 -19.20 9.65
N GLN A 147 2.09 -20.48 9.25
CA GLN A 147 2.64 -20.96 7.98
C GLN A 147 1.70 -20.79 6.78
N LYS A 148 0.42 -20.42 6.97
CA LYS A 148 -0.52 -20.18 5.87
C LYS A 148 -0.50 -18.70 5.49
N PRO A 149 -0.01 -18.32 4.29
CA PRO A 149 0.04 -16.92 3.88
C PRO A 149 -1.37 -16.32 3.72
N LEU A 150 -1.50 -15.04 4.04
CA LEU A 150 -2.52 -14.17 3.46
C LEU A 150 -2.34 -14.14 1.95
N VAL A 151 -3.44 -13.96 1.23
CA VAL A 151 -3.37 -13.84 -0.23
C VAL A 151 -4.10 -12.59 -0.66
N VAL A 152 -3.43 -11.81 -1.50
CA VAL A 152 -4.01 -10.64 -2.14
C VAL A 152 -4.11 -10.92 -3.64
N LEU A 153 -5.31 -10.73 -4.20
CA LEU A 153 -5.58 -10.94 -5.63
C LEU A 153 -6.19 -9.68 -6.21
N GLN A 154 -5.98 -9.43 -7.50
CA GLN A 154 -6.63 -8.34 -8.21
C GLN A 154 -7.60 -8.91 -9.24
N ASN A 155 -8.85 -8.42 -9.24
CA ASN A 155 -9.88 -8.70 -10.24
C ASN A 155 -10.22 -10.18 -10.47
N THR A 156 -9.73 -11.06 -9.60
CA THR A 156 -10.05 -12.49 -9.58
C THR A 156 -10.22 -12.93 -8.14
N ASN A 157 -11.19 -13.81 -7.95
CA ASN A 157 -11.48 -14.50 -6.71
C ASN A 157 -11.20 -16.01 -6.85
N SER A 158 -10.47 -16.41 -7.89
CA SER A 158 -10.11 -17.80 -8.16
C SER A 158 -8.59 -17.94 -8.02
N GLY A 159 -8.17 -18.80 -7.10
CA GLY A 159 -6.78 -19.25 -6.98
C GLY A 159 -6.60 -20.66 -7.53
N PRO A 160 -5.36 -21.17 -7.57
CA PRO A 160 -5.07 -22.51 -8.11
C PRO A 160 -5.82 -23.65 -7.39
N ASP A 161 -6.16 -23.47 -6.11
CA ASP A 161 -6.71 -24.55 -5.28
C ASP A 161 -8.19 -24.37 -4.88
N ILE A 162 -8.80 -23.19 -5.11
CA ILE A 162 -10.17 -22.93 -4.69
C ILE A 162 -10.81 -21.70 -5.38
N THR A 163 -12.09 -21.81 -5.71
CA THR A 163 -12.94 -20.73 -6.25
C THR A 163 -13.80 -20.15 -5.12
N TYR A 164 -13.66 -18.85 -4.87
CA TYR A 164 -14.46 -18.13 -3.88
C TYR A 164 -15.81 -17.73 -4.48
N SER A 165 -16.80 -17.42 -3.64
CA SER A 165 -17.98 -16.71 -4.14
C SER A 165 -17.57 -15.33 -4.63
N ASN A 166 -18.25 -14.86 -5.67
CA ASN A 166 -18.07 -13.49 -6.12
C ASN A 166 -18.50 -12.52 -5.00
N PRO A 167 -17.85 -11.37 -4.91
CA PRO A 167 -18.31 -10.31 -4.04
C PRO A 167 -19.60 -9.72 -4.62
N ASP A 168 -20.51 -9.27 -3.77
CA ASP A 168 -21.81 -8.74 -4.19
C ASP A 168 -21.68 -7.49 -5.05
N ASN A 169 -20.60 -6.73 -4.87
CA ASN A 169 -20.26 -5.55 -5.68
C ASN A 169 -19.36 -5.87 -6.90
N SER A 170 -19.22 -7.13 -7.33
CA SER A 170 -18.38 -7.49 -8.52
C SER A 170 -18.75 -6.78 -9.82
N PHE A 171 -19.98 -6.30 -9.96
CA PHE A 171 -20.39 -5.48 -11.11
C PHE A 171 -19.61 -4.15 -11.23
N MET A 172 -18.89 -3.74 -10.17
CA MET A 172 -17.96 -2.60 -10.18
C MET A 172 -16.62 -2.90 -10.88
N LEU A 173 -16.43 -4.16 -11.32
CA LEU A 173 -15.29 -4.67 -12.10
C LEU A 173 -13.97 -4.70 -11.34
N ASP A 174 -13.33 -3.55 -11.18
CA ASP A 174 -12.01 -3.48 -10.58
C ASP A 174 -12.10 -3.61 -9.05
N TYR A 175 -11.30 -4.51 -8.47
CA TYR A 175 -11.20 -4.71 -7.02
C TYR A 175 -9.92 -5.44 -6.61
N LEU A 176 -9.57 -5.28 -5.33
CA LEU A 176 -8.60 -6.14 -4.65
C LEU A 176 -9.32 -7.10 -3.70
N TYR A 177 -8.84 -8.33 -3.63
CA TYR A 177 -9.20 -9.32 -2.63
C TYR A 177 -8.11 -9.41 -1.58
N LEU A 178 -8.48 -9.46 -0.30
CA LEU A 178 -7.61 -9.92 0.78
C LEU A 178 -8.23 -11.14 1.43
N ARG A 179 -7.55 -12.26 1.29
CA ARG A 179 -7.94 -13.54 1.88
C ARG A 179 -7.24 -13.80 3.19
N THR A 180 -8.01 -14.23 4.19
CA THR A 180 -7.49 -14.89 5.40
C THR A 180 -7.72 -16.40 5.35
N SER A 181 -7.00 -17.16 6.17
CA SER A 181 -7.17 -18.63 6.19
C SER A 181 -8.59 -18.97 6.67
N SER A 182 -9.32 -19.78 5.89
CA SER A 182 -10.73 -20.08 6.18
C SER A 182 -10.93 -21.19 7.21
N PHE A 183 -9.85 -21.82 7.69
CA PHE A 183 -9.90 -23.02 8.52
C PHE A 183 -9.62 -22.78 10.01
N SER A 184 -9.17 -21.58 10.42
CA SER A 184 -8.84 -21.22 11.82
C SER A 184 -10.01 -20.72 12.64
N GLY A 185 -11.09 -20.27 11.99
CA GLY A 185 -12.16 -19.55 12.67
C GLY A 185 -11.69 -18.20 13.26
N GLY A 186 -10.67 -17.58 12.66
CA GLY A 186 -10.22 -16.24 13.05
C GLY A 186 -8.93 -15.76 12.39
N PHE A 187 -8.66 -14.46 12.54
CA PHE A 187 -7.39 -13.79 12.23
C PHE A 187 -6.99 -12.87 13.39
N LEU A 188 -5.74 -12.43 13.43
CA LEU A 188 -5.27 -11.41 14.37
C LEU A 188 -5.41 -10.03 13.74
N SER A 189 -5.89 -9.07 14.53
CA SER A 189 -5.97 -7.67 14.17
C SER A 189 -5.45 -6.83 15.33
N ASN A 190 -4.30 -6.17 15.15
CA ASN A 190 -3.58 -5.47 16.24
C ASN A 190 -3.38 -6.40 17.47
N ASN A 191 -2.92 -7.63 17.24
CA ASN A 191 -2.77 -8.69 18.25
C ASN A 191 -4.07 -9.18 18.93
N VAL A 192 -5.24 -8.68 18.54
CA VAL A 192 -6.53 -9.16 19.04
C VAL A 192 -7.09 -10.21 18.09
N LYS A 193 -7.47 -11.38 18.62
CA LYS A 193 -8.08 -12.46 17.82
C LYS A 193 -9.53 -12.11 17.46
N VAL A 194 -9.76 -11.81 16.18
CA VAL A 194 -11.09 -11.66 15.59
C VAL A 194 -11.58 -13.04 15.17
N LYS A 195 -12.64 -13.54 15.83
CA LYS A 195 -13.15 -14.90 15.64
C LYS A 195 -14.35 -14.94 14.70
N TYR A 196 -14.49 -16.03 13.96
CA TYR A 196 -15.67 -16.34 13.15
C TYR A 196 -15.86 -17.84 13.05
N LYS A 197 -17.09 -18.28 12.78
CA LYS A 197 -17.33 -19.70 12.51
C LYS A 197 -16.76 -20.04 11.13
N PRO A 198 -15.81 -20.98 11.00
CA PRO A 198 -15.34 -21.45 9.70
C PRO A 198 -16.52 -21.88 8.82
N GLY A 199 -16.44 -21.62 7.52
CA GLY A 199 -17.43 -22.10 6.56
C GLY A 199 -17.18 -21.60 5.16
N ILE A 200 -17.93 -22.18 4.22
CA ILE A 200 -17.92 -21.85 2.79
C ILE A 200 -19.16 -20.97 2.51
N PRO A 201 -19.09 -19.97 1.61
CA PRO A 201 -17.89 -19.53 0.90
C PRO A 201 -16.95 -18.73 1.81
N LEU A 202 -15.68 -18.82 1.44
CA LEU A 202 -14.50 -18.59 2.26
C LEU A 202 -14.36 -17.12 2.71
N SER A 203 -13.49 -16.89 3.68
CA SER A 203 -13.40 -15.64 4.45
C SER A 203 -12.45 -14.60 3.82
N TYR A 204 -12.95 -13.42 3.47
CA TYR A 204 -12.20 -12.38 2.77
C TYR A 204 -12.72 -10.95 2.96
N PHE A 205 -11.87 -9.99 2.60
CA PHE A 205 -12.23 -8.61 2.30
C PHE A 205 -12.18 -8.38 0.79
N ALA A 206 -13.06 -7.52 0.27
CA ALA A 206 -12.98 -7.03 -1.09
C ALA A 206 -12.98 -5.49 -1.10
N PHE A 207 -12.08 -4.89 -1.88
CA PHE A 207 -11.84 -3.45 -1.93
C PHE A 207 -12.11 -2.92 -3.33
N PHE A 208 -13.17 -2.12 -3.46
CA PHE A 208 -13.65 -1.58 -4.73
C PHE A 208 -13.24 -0.11 -4.88
N PRO A 209 -12.45 0.25 -5.91
CA PRO A 209 -12.15 1.65 -6.21
C PRO A 209 -13.42 2.39 -6.63
N ASN A 210 -14.36 1.66 -7.24
CA ASN A 210 -15.62 2.16 -7.80
C ASN A 210 -15.41 3.35 -8.76
N HIS A 211 -14.54 3.16 -9.76
CA HIS A 211 -14.18 4.18 -10.75
C HIS A 211 -15.37 4.78 -11.52
N ARG A 212 -16.48 4.04 -11.57
CA ARG A 212 -17.72 4.42 -12.27
C ARG A 212 -18.77 5.00 -11.33
N GLU A 213 -18.44 5.19 -10.05
CA GLU A 213 -19.33 5.74 -9.02
C GLU A 213 -20.68 5.01 -8.97
N GLN A 214 -20.66 3.70 -9.19
CA GLN A 214 -21.86 2.88 -9.17
C GLN A 214 -22.39 2.77 -7.74
N LYS A 215 -23.71 2.69 -7.61
CA LYS A 215 -24.34 2.46 -6.31
C LYS A 215 -23.99 1.06 -5.81
N PRO A 216 -23.62 0.89 -4.53
CA PRO A 216 -23.39 -0.42 -3.94
C PRO A 216 -24.62 -1.33 -4.01
N SER A 217 -24.38 -2.64 -4.01
CA SER A 217 -25.40 -3.68 -3.96
C SER A 217 -26.36 -3.48 -2.80
N THR A 218 -27.65 -3.73 -3.06
CA THR A 218 -28.69 -3.72 -2.03
C THR A 218 -28.80 -5.06 -1.29
N TYR A 219 -27.95 -6.03 -1.60
CA TYR A 219 -27.93 -7.32 -0.91
C TYR A 219 -27.83 -7.11 0.62
N HIS A 220 -28.70 -7.79 1.38
CA HIS A 220 -28.80 -7.66 2.84
C HIS A 220 -29.08 -6.25 3.40
N ASN A 221 -29.50 -5.27 2.60
CA ASN A 221 -29.78 -3.91 3.10
C ASN A 221 -30.87 -3.85 4.19
N SER A 222 -31.78 -4.83 4.22
CA SER A 222 -32.86 -4.96 5.20
C SER A 222 -32.42 -5.69 6.48
N ASN A 223 -31.21 -6.25 6.51
CA ASN A 223 -30.66 -6.99 7.65
C ASN A 223 -29.35 -6.34 8.11
N LEU A 224 -29.49 -5.33 8.98
CA LEU A 224 -28.36 -4.53 9.48
C LEU A 224 -27.59 -5.17 10.65
N VAL A 225 -27.73 -6.47 10.84
CA VAL A 225 -27.09 -7.19 11.94
C VAL A 225 -25.57 -7.03 11.89
N TYR A 226 -24.97 -7.09 10.70
CA TYR A 226 -23.51 -7.08 10.52
C TYR A 226 -22.88 -5.68 10.57
N GLU A 227 -23.70 -4.64 10.59
CA GLU A 227 -23.32 -3.25 10.78
C GLU A 227 -23.11 -2.94 12.27
N THR A 228 -23.72 -3.73 13.16
CA THR A 228 -23.73 -3.52 14.62
C THR A 228 -23.02 -4.60 15.43
N ARG A 229 -22.91 -5.84 14.91
CA ARG A 229 -22.17 -6.93 15.57
C ARG A 229 -21.48 -7.88 14.58
N GLY A 230 -20.62 -8.75 15.11
CA GLY A 230 -19.94 -9.81 14.36
C GLY A 230 -18.61 -9.36 13.77
N VAL A 231 -18.03 -10.21 12.92
CA VAL A 231 -16.63 -10.16 12.49
C VAL A 231 -16.18 -8.78 12.00
N ALA A 232 -17.00 -8.12 11.18
CA ALA A 232 -16.66 -6.81 10.63
C ALA A 232 -16.60 -5.72 11.73
N VAL A 233 -17.49 -5.79 12.72
CA VAL A 233 -17.53 -4.85 13.85
C VAL A 233 -16.40 -5.15 14.81
N ASP A 234 -16.20 -6.42 15.15
CA ASP A 234 -15.13 -6.89 16.02
C ASP A 234 -13.77 -6.45 15.47
N TRP A 235 -13.53 -6.65 14.16
CA TRP A 235 -12.34 -6.14 13.46
C TRP A 235 -12.20 -4.62 13.57
N ARG A 236 -13.23 -3.85 13.20
CA ARG A 236 -13.15 -2.37 13.26
C ARG A 236 -12.89 -1.83 14.67
N ASN A 237 -13.36 -2.55 15.70
CA ASN A 237 -13.14 -2.20 17.11
C ASN A 237 -11.71 -2.45 17.59
N THR A 238 -10.93 -3.27 16.87
CA THR A 238 -9.48 -3.40 17.13
C THR A 238 -8.67 -2.22 16.62
N GLY A 239 -9.27 -1.30 15.85
CA GLY A 239 -8.57 -0.19 15.21
C GLY A 239 -7.88 0.74 16.20
N ILE A 240 -6.60 1.02 15.96
CA ILE A 240 -5.81 1.98 16.74
C ILE A 240 -5.82 3.33 16.01
N MET A 241 -6.02 4.43 16.74
CA MET A 241 -6.09 5.77 16.18
C MET A 241 -4.77 6.18 15.51
N VAL A 242 -4.86 6.71 14.28
CA VAL A 242 -3.73 7.34 13.60
C VAL A 242 -3.62 8.78 14.09
N LEU A 243 -2.57 9.08 14.87
CA LEU A 243 -2.34 10.41 15.44
C LEU A 243 -1.49 11.32 14.53
N THR A 244 -0.84 10.74 13.53
CA THR A 244 0.10 11.41 12.62
C THR A 244 -0.57 11.74 11.28
N GLU A 245 0.25 11.96 10.24
CA GLU A 245 -0.21 12.25 8.88
C GLU A 245 -1.26 11.24 8.40
N ARG A 246 -2.41 11.77 7.97
CA ARG A 246 -3.54 10.98 7.49
C ARG A 246 -3.30 10.56 6.04
N ILE A 247 -3.66 9.32 5.70
CA ILE A 247 -3.62 8.90 4.30
C ILE A 247 -4.71 9.65 3.50
N PRO A 248 -4.41 10.11 2.27
CA PRO A 248 -5.40 10.81 1.45
C PRO A 248 -6.63 9.95 1.08
N SER A 249 -7.77 10.60 0.80
CA SER A 249 -9.05 9.92 0.53
C SER A 249 -9.05 9.02 -0.71
N ASN A 250 -8.18 9.28 -1.69
CA ASN A 250 -8.04 8.48 -2.92
C ASN A 250 -7.43 7.09 -2.69
N PHE A 251 -7.09 6.73 -1.45
CA PHE A 251 -6.65 5.40 -1.05
C PHE A 251 -7.76 4.57 -0.39
N PHE A 252 -8.91 5.14 -0.02
CA PHE A 252 -9.96 4.43 0.71
C PHE A 252 -11.05 3.87 -0.21
N TYR A 253 -11.12 2.55 -0.30
CA TYR A 253 -12.04 1.80 -1.14
C TYR A 253 -13.40 1.60 -0.47
N LEU A 254 -14.46 1.46 -1.28
CA LEU A 254 -15.66 0.78 -0.81
C LEU A 254 -15.25 -0.64 -0.41
N THR A 255 -15.50 -1.03 0.83
CA THR A 255 -14.99 -2.28 1.38
C THR A 255 -16.13 -3.22 1.70
N GLU A 256 -16.06 -4.44 1.19
CA GLU A 256 -16.91 -5.55 1.61
C GLU A 256 -16.16 -6.49 2.54
N VAL A 257 -16.89 -7.07 3.49
CA VAL A 257 -16.39 -8.07 4.43
C VAL A 257 -17.29 -9.30 4.34
N HIS A 258 -16.70 -10.43 3.95
CA HIS A 258 -17.37 -11.72 3.77
C HIS A 258 -16.72 -12.76 4.68
N TYR A 259 -17.35 -13.10 5.81
CA TYR A 259 -16.76 -14.02 6.80
C TYR A 259 -17.74 -15.06 7.37
N GLY A 260 -17.31 -16.32 7.32
CA GLY A 260 -17.87 -17.47 8.05
C GLY A 260 -19.13 -18.13 7.45
N GLY A 261 -19.38 -19.39 7.85
CA GLY A 261 -20.49 -20.24 7.36
C GLY A 261 -21.90 -19.84 7.81
N GLY A 262 -22.04 -18.71 8.50
CA GLY A 262 -23.29 -18.03 8.84
C GLY A 262 -23.42 -16.64 8.20
N GLY A 263 -22.47 -16.27 7.32
CA GLY A 263 -22.59 -15.16 6.37
C GLY A 263 -22.53 -13.77 6.97
N CYS A 264 -21.41 -13.39 7.62
CA CYS A 264 -21.15 -11.96 7.80
C CYS A 264 -20.91 -11.36 6.42
N TYR A 265 -21.92 -10.68 5.88
CA TYR A 265 -21.79 -9.77 4.75
C TYR A 265 -22.09 -8.35 5.21
N THR A 266 -21.15 -7.44 5.00
CA THR A 266 -21.40 -6.01 5.15
C THR A 266 -20.51 -5.22 4.20
N SER A 267 -20.94 -4.01 3.84
CA SER A 267 -20.20 -3.10 2.99
C SER A 267 -20.09 -1.70 3.60
N SER A 268 -19.01 -0.99 3.29
CA SER A 268 -18.63 0.23 4.02
C SER A 268 -19.58 1.42 3.84
N ASP A 269 -20.42 1.40 2.82
CA ASP A 269 -21.53 2.37 2.66
C ASP A 269 -22.58 2.25 3.77
N ARG A 270 -22.74 1.06 4.37
CA ARG A 270 -23.72 0.80 5.44
C ARG A 270 -23.15 0.91 6.84
N TRP A 271 -21.83 0.93 7.00
CA TRP A 271 -21.22 0.98 8.33
C TRP A 271 -21.59 2.27 9.06
N LEU A 272 -21.85 2.18 10.36
CA LEU A 272 -22.33 3.32 11.14
C LEU A 272 -21.30 4.43 11.27
N VAL A 273 -20.03 4.08 11.54
CA VAL A 273 -18.96 5.02 11.93
C VAL A 273 -17.80 5.13 10.94
N ALA A 274 -17.79 4.30 9.90
CA ALA A 274 -16.72 4.26 8.90
C ALA A 274 -17.31 4.22 7.49
N ASN A 275 -16.51 4.55 6.48
CA ASN A 275 -16.99 4.63 5.08
C ASN A 275 -16.06 3.97 4.05
N GLY A 276 -14.85 3.55 4.44
CA GLY A 276 -13.95 2.84 3.54
C GLY A 276 -12.68 2.39 4.23
N THR A 277 -11.90 1.60 3.48
CA THR A 277 -10.65 1.01 3.97
C THR A 277 -9.58 1.17 2.90
N ALA A 278 -8.36 1.52 3.28
CA ALA A 278 -7.17 1.48 2.42
C ALA A 278 -6.32 0.25 2.78
N ILE A 279 -5.65 -0.34 1.79
CA ILE A 279 -4.81 -1.53 1.97
C ILE A 279 -3.34 -1.22 1.67
N GLY A 280 -2.47 -1.55 2.62
CA GLY A 280 -1.03 -1.44 2.55
C GLY A 280 -0.36 -2.82 2.54
N LEU A 281 0.50 -3.03 1.55
CA LEU A 281 1.26 -4.28 1.34
C LEU A 281 2.76 -4.03 1.54
N ARG A 282 3.48 -5.04 2.01
CA ARG A 282 4.95 -5.03 2.02
C ARG A 282 5.50 -6.38 1.64
#